data_AF-A0A5E6NLK1-F1
#
_entry.id   AF-A0A5E6NLK1-F1
#
_cell.length_a   1.000
_cell.length_b   1.000
_cell.length_c   1.000
_cell.angle_alpha   90.00
_cell.angle_beta   90.00
_cell.angle_gamma   90.00
#
_symmetry.space_group_name_H-M   'P 1'
#
loop_
_entity.id
_entity.type
_entity.pdbx_description
1 polymer ?
#
loop_
_entity_poly.entity_id
_entity_poly.type
_entity_poly.pdbx_seq_one_letter_code
_entity_poly.pdbx_strand_id
1 'polypeptide(L)'
;MKAGFNKLIAHGVTGGVRSRLSGGSFKSGFLGSAVSYGASWSGAYEAAGVSSQANTWAQRAQNAVASYVVGGIAAELGGGKFANGGMSAAFSRMFNDLHVIMYEGGKGNPFGHLGSAVNSDNTRGLYLKDGSSMWGGGGEIRPDVGSKASDKVIIKTTPEQDRIYQNYLDNLDVSHDLPYHIVNNSCVDVVRTGLGVIGISVQDVWRPGKMMNELRQYAQ
;
A
#
# COMPACT_ATOMS: atom_id res chain seq x y z
N MET A 1 16.35 11.51 -15.55
CA MET A 1 15.21 11.15 -16.43
C MET A 1 15.71 10.28 -17.59
N LYS A 2 15.29 9.01 -17.69
CA LYS A 2 15.64 8.13 -18.83
C LYS A 2 14.57 8.26 -19.94
N ALA A 3 14.68 9.30 -20.77
CA ALA A 3 13.73 9.64 -21.84
C ALA A 3 13.50 8.52 -22.90
N GLY A 4 14.34 7.48 -22.93
CA GLY A 4 14.13 6.30 -23.77
C GLY A 4 12.99 5.39 -23.29
N PHE A 5 12.77 5.33 -21.96
CA PHE A 5 11.72 4.57 -21.27
C PHE A 5 10.33 4.83 -21.85
N ASN A 6 9.92 6.09 -21.68
CA ASN A 6 8.57 6.55 -21.99
C ASN A 6 8.28 6.46 -23.50
N LYS A 7 9.29 6.77 -24.33
CA LYS A 7 9.16 6.64 -25.79
C LYS A 7 8.96 5.18 -26.22
N LEU A 8 9.63 4.23 -25.55
CA LEU A 8 9.48 2.80 -25.82
C LEU A 8 8.07 2.28 -25.49
N ILE A 9 7.54 2.59 -24.29
CA ILE A 9 6.16 2.23 -23.93
C ILE A 9 5.19 2.86 -24.92
N ALA A 10 5.36 4.14 -25.26
CA ALA A 10 4.45 4.82 -26.18
C ALA A 10 4.44 4.16 -27.58
N HIS A 11 5.60 3.80 -28.12
CA HIS A 11 5.70 3.12 -29.41
C HIS A 11 5.18 1.67 -29.35
N GLY A 12 5.50 0.93 -28.29
CA GLY A 12 4.97 -0.41 -28.05
C GLY A 12 3.45 -0.43 -27.93
N VAL A 13 2.88 0.44 -27.10
CA VAL A 13 1.41 0.55 -26.93
C VAL A 13 0.75 0.94 -28.24
N THR A 14 1.31 1.91 -28.97
CA THR A 14 0.81 2.30 -30.30
C THR A 14 0.83 1.12 -31.27
N GLY A 15 1.92 0.36 -31.28
CA GLY A 15 2.06 -0.85 -32.08
C GLY A 15 1.08 -1.96 -31.72
N GLY A 16 0.90 -2.21 -30.42
CA GLY A 16 -0.03 -3.20 -29.90
C GLY A 16 -1.49 -2.86 -30.24
N VAL A 17 -1.88 -1.59 -30.05
CA VAL A 17 -3.21 -1.08 -30.43
C VAL A 17 -3.41 -1.21 -31.94
N ARG A 18 -2.44 -0.78 -32.75
CA ARG A 18 -2.53 -0.86 -34.22
C ARG A 18 -2.63 -2.30 -34.71
N SER A 19 -1.90 -3.23 -34.10
CA SER A 19 -1.99 -4.65 -34.41
C SER A 19 -3.38 -5.20 -34.08
N ARG A 20 -3.94 -4.88 -32.93
CA ARG A 20 -5.33 -5.27 -32.58
C ARG A 20 -6.36 -4.72 -33.56
N LEU A 21 -6.24 -3.45 -33.94
CA LEU A 21 -7.10 -2.82 -34.95
C LEU A 21 -6.96 -3.49 -36.33
N SER A 22 -5.81 -4.10 -36.62
CA SER A 22 -5.52 -4.82 -37.86
C SER A 22 -5.81 -6.33 -37.77
N GLY A 23 -6.48 -6.79 -36.71
CA GLY A 23 -6.80 -8.21 -36.50
C GLY A 23 -5.66 -9.08 -35.93
N GLY A 24 -4.52 -8.48 -35.60
CA GLY A 24 -3.37 -9.14 -34.97
C GLY A 24 -3.44 -9.16 -33.43
N SER A 25 -2.45 -9.78 -32.78
CA SER A 25 -2.34 -9.77 -31.32
C SER A 25 -1.63 -8.51 -30.81
N PHE A 26 -2.12 -7.92 -29.72
CA PHE A 26 -1.47 -6.76 -29.09
C PHE A 26 -0.02 -7.09 -28.75
N LYS A 27 0.24 -8.23 -28.09
CA LYS A 27 1.60 -8.76 -27.83
C LYS A 27 2.52 -8.69 -29.05
N SER A 28 2.09 -9.18 -30.21
CA SER A 28 2.92 -9.14 -31.42
C SER A 28 3.19 -7.72 -31.94
N GLY A 29 2.19 -6.83 -31.89
CA GLY A 29 2.34 -5.43 -32.31
C GLY A 29 3.15 -4.60 -31.32
N PHE A 30 2.98 -4.90 -30.03
CA PHE A 30 3.72 -4.29 -28.93
C PHE A 30 5.18 -4.69 -29.00
N LEU A 31 5.48 -6.00 -29.04
CA LEU A 31 6.84 -6.48 -29.17
C LEU A 31 7.46 -5.97 -30.47
N GLY A 32 6.76 -6.07 -31.61
CA GLY A 32 7.26 -5.62 -32.92
C GLY A 32 7.55 -4.12 -33.02
N SER A 33 6.84 -3.28 -32.26
CA SER A 33 7.06 -1.82 -32.22
C SER A 33 7.92 -1.36 -31.04
N ALA A 34 8.16 -2.25 -30.07
CA ALA A 34 9.01 -2.05 -28.90
C ALA A 34 10.34 -2.81 -28.97
N VAL A 35 10.73 -3.39 -30.13
CA VAL A 35 11.98 -4.16 -30.23
C VAL A 35 13.17 -3.21 -30.07
N SER A 36 13.65 -3.09 -28.83
CA SER A 36 15.07 -3.08 -28.42
C SER A 36 15.17 -2.71 -26.94
N TYR A 37 14.84 -3.63 -26.02
CA TYR A 37 15.54 -3.74 -24.73
C TYR A 37 15.15 -5.03 -24.00
N GLY A 38 16.12 -5.89 -23.73
CA GLY A 38 16.01 -6.92 -22.70
C GLY A 38 16.58 -6.38 -21.39
N ALA A 39 15.73 -6.00 -20.45
CA ALA A 39 16.05 -5.89 -19.02
C ALA A 39 14.80 -5.53 -18.18
N SER A 40 14.53 -6.36 -17.16
CA SER A 40 13.69 -6.19 -15.96
C SER A 40 12.49 -5.21 -15.99
N TRP A 41 11.29 -5.76 -15.82
CA TRP A 41 9.98 -5.07 -15.72
C TRP A 41 9.82 -4.17 -14.47
N SER A 42 10.78 -4.22 -13.53
CA SER A 42 10.74 -3.46 -12.27
C SER A 42 10.69 -1.94 -12.44
N GLY A 43 11.22 -1.40 -13.56
CA GLY A 43 11.22 0.05 -13.85
C GLY A 43 9.99 0.56 -14.65
N ALA A 44 9.01 -0.29 -14.94
CA ALA A 44 7.93 0.04 -15.88
C ALA A 44 6.97 1.13 -15.38
N TYR A 45 6.69 1.16 -14.08
CA TYR A 45 5.81 2.15 -13.48
C TYR A 45 6.46 3.55 -13.49
N GLU A 46 7.72 3.65 -13.08
CA GLU A 46 8.46 4.92 -13.02
C GLU A 46 8.61 5.56 -14.42
N ALA A 47 8.84 4.74 -15.44
CA ALA A 47 8.99 5.20 -16.81
C ALA A 47 7.67 5.24 -17.63
N ALA A 48 6.55 4.78 -17.06
CA ALA A 48 5.22 5.14 -17.53
C ALA A 48 4.76 6.52 -17.00
N GLY A 49 5.62 7.21 -16.25
CA GLY A 49 5.27 8.48 -15.61
C GLY A 49 4.29 8.30 -14.44
N VAL A 50 4.16 7.08 -13.91
CA VAL A 50 3.36 6.81 -12.71
C VAL A 50 4.13 7.41 -11.54
N SER A 51 3.68 8.58 -11.10
CA SER A 51 4.26 9.18 -9.90
C SER A 51 3.69 8.48 -8.68
N SER A 52 4.54 8.23 -7.69
CA SER A 52 4.10 7.85 -6.36
C SER A 52 3.27 8.94 -5.69
N GLN A 53 3.30 10.20 -6.18
CA GLN A 53 2.95 11.45 -5.49
C GLN A 53 1.84 12.27 -6.20
N ALA A 54 0.72 11.61 -6.53
CA ALA A 54 -0.39 12.23 -7.27
C ALA A 54 -1.45 12.85 -6.34
N ASN A 55 -1.39 14.17 -6.16
CA ASN A 55 -2.21 14.90 -5.19
C ASN A 55 -3.55 15.43 -5.76
N THR A 56 -3.74 15.40 -7.09
CA THR A 56 -4.96 15.89 -7.76
C THR A 56 -5.74 14.78 -8.46
N TRP A 57 -7.05 14.95 -8.64
CA TRP A 57 -7.91 14.00 -9.38
C TRP A 57 -7.40 13.73 -10.80
N ALA A 58 -6.87 14.75 -11.47
CA ALA A 58 -6.27 14.62 -12.80
C ALA A 58 -5.04 13.70 -12.79
N GLN A 59 -4.17 13.82 -11.78
CA GLN A 59 -3.00 12.94 -11.64
C GLN A 59 -3.40 11.51 -11.21
N ARG A 60 -4.49 11.35 -10.46
CA ARG A 60 -5.05 10.03 -10.12
C ARG A 60 -5.60 9.32 -11.36
N ALA A 61 -6.31 10.02 -12.23
CA ALA A 61 -6.77 9.49 -13.50
C ALA A 61 -5.59 9.11 -14.42
N GLN A 62 -4.55 9.96 -14.47
CA GLN A 62 -3.32 9.65 -15.22
C GLN A 62 -2.59 8.42 -14.69
N ASN A 63 -2.44 8.30 -13.36
CA ASN A 63 -1.82 7.13 -12.73
C ASN A 63 -2.65 5.86 -12.95
N ALA A 64 -3.98 5.94 -12.89
CA ALA A 64 -4.86 4.80 -13.19
C ALA A 64 -4.72 4.34 -14.64
N VAL A 65 -4.68 5.27 -15.59
CA VAL A 65 -4.48 4.96 -17.02
C VAL A 65 -3.09 4.38 -17.27
N ALA A 66 -2.04 4.94 -16.67
CA ALA A 66 -0.70 4.42 -16.83
C ALA A 66 -0.54 3.03 -16.19
N SER A 67 -1.11 2.81 -15.01
CA SER A 67 -1.18 1.49 -14.38
C SER A 67 -2.03 0.50 -15.17
N TYR A 68 -3.11 0.94 -15.82
CA TYR A 68 -3.90 0.11 -16.74
C TYR A 68 -3.04 -0.42 -17.88
N VAL A 69 -2.26 0.46 -18.50
CA VAL A 69 -1.36 0.09 -19.60
C VAL A 69 -0.30 -0.89 -19.11
N VAL A 70 0.37 -0.60 -17.99
CA VAL A 70 1.43 -1.47 -17.44
C VAL A 70 0.87 -2.85 -17.04
N GLY A 71 -0.25 -2.91 -16.33
CA GLY A 71 -0.90 -4.15 -15.93
C GLY A 71 -1.39 -4.97 -17.12
N GLY A 72 -1.92 -4.31 -18.16
CA GLY A 72 -2.37 -4.98 -19.37
C GLY A 72 -1.22 -5.63 -20.14
N ILE A 73 -0.10 -4.92 -20.28
CA ILE A 73 1.09 -5.49 -20.92
C ILE A 73 1.62 -6.69 -20.11
N ALA A 74 1.75 -6.55 -18.79
CA ALA A 74 2.23 -7.62 -17.92
C ALA A 74 1.37 -8.89 -18.04
N ALA A 75 0.04 -8.74 -18.06
CA ALA A 75 -0.87 -9.86 -18.23
C ALA A 75 -0.69 -10.55 -19.60
N GLU A 76 -0.62 -9.81 -20.72
CA GLU A 76 -0.41 -10.44 -22.03
C GLU A 76 0.95 -11.14 -22.16
N LEU A 77 1.99 -10.59 -21.52
CA LEU A 77 3.29 -11.24 -21.48
C LEU A 77 3.23 -12.55 -20.69
N GLY A 78 2.50 -12.57 -19.57
CA GLY A 78 2.24 -13.75 -18.75
C GLY A 78 1.15 -14.70 -19.27
N GLY A 79 0.58 -14.46 -20.46
CA GLY A 79 -0.45 -15.31 -21.07
C GLY A 79 -1.90 -15.01 -20.68
N GLY A 80 -2.12 -13.96 -19.88
CA GLY A 80 -3.44 -13.40 -19.56
C GLY A 80 -3.95 -12.41 -20.61
N LYS A 81 -5.16 -11.87 -20.39
CA LYS A 81 -5.79 -10.87 -21.28
C LYS A 81 -5.38 -9.45 -20.86
N PHE A 82 -5.01 -8.61 -21.83
CA PHE A 82 -4.64 -7.19 -21.60
C PHE A 82 -5.67 -6.44 -20.76
N ALA A 83 -6.95 -6.50 -21.16
CA ALA A 83 -8.00 -5.76 -20.48
C ALA A 83 -8.15 -6.16 -19.00
N ASN A 84 -8.00 -7.45 -18.69
CA ASN A 84 -8.11 -7.94 -17.31
C ASN A 84 -6.92 -7.47 -16.47
N GLY A 85 -5.69 -7.62 -16.98
CA GLY A 85 -4.50 -7.14 -16.29
C GLY A 85 -4.49 -5.62 -16.09
N GLY A 86 -4.96 -4.89 -17.10
CA GLY A 86 -5.06 -3.44 -17.02
C GLY A 86 -6.12 -2.97 -16.04
N MET A 87 -7.31 -3.55 -16.06
CA MET A 87 -8.35 -3.23 -15.07
C MET A 87 -7.85 -3.50 -13.65
N SER A 88 -7.27 -4.68 -13.39
CA SER A 88 -6.75 -5.03 -12.06
C SER A 88 -5.66 -4.04 -11.58
N ALA A 89 -4.74 -3.64 -12.45
CA ALA A 89 -3.67 -2.71 -12.09
C ALA A 89 -4.15 -1.26 -11.93
N ALA A 90 -5.14 -0.82 -12.72
CA ALA A 90 -5.76 0.49 -12.58
C ALA A 90 -6.56 0.61 -11.28
N PHE A 91 -7.38 -0.40 -10.98
CA PHE A 91 -8.13 -0.48 -9.72
C PHE A 91 -7.19 -0.50 -8.51
N SER A 92 -6.19 -1.38 -8.55
CA SER A 92 -5.13 -1.41 -7.55
C SER A 92 -4.49 -0.03 -7.32
N ARG A 93 -4.14 0.68 -8.39
CA ARG A 93 -3.52 2.01 -8.24
C ARG A 93 -4.48 3.06 -7.70
N MET A 94 -5.77 2.92 -7.94
CA MET A 94 -6.79 3.84 -7.44
C MET A 94 -7.18 3.60 -5.99
N PHE A 95 -7.01 2.38 -5.46
CA PHE A 95 -7.62 1.95 -4.20
C PHE A 95 -6.66 1.34 -3.17
N ASN A 96 -5.36 1.30 -3.41
CA ASN A 96 -4.37 0.73 -2.48
C ASN A 96 -3.79 1.76 -1.51
N ASP A 97 -4.38 1.78 -0.32
CA ASP A 97 -4.16 2.72 0.75
C ASP A 97 -4.00 1.96 2.08
N LEU A 98 -2.84 2.10 2.73
CA LEU A 98 -2.65 1.69 4.12
C LEU A 98 -3.11 2.82 5.03
N HIS A 99 -4.12 2.55 5.85
CA HIS A 99 -4.68 3.50 6.79
C HIS A 99 -4.04 3.26 8.15
N VAL A 100 -3.46 4.31 8.73
CA VAL A 100 -2.99 4.33 10.12
C VAL A 100 -3.81 5.37 10.87
N ILE A 101 -4.58 4.92 11.86
CA ILE A 101 -5.55 5.74 12.58
C ILE A 101 -5.15 5.82 14.04
N MET A 102 -5.13 7.05 14.58
CA MET A 102 -4.92 7.30 15.98
C MET A 102 -6.26 7.56 16.68
N TYR A 103 -6.48 6.88 17.78
CA TYR A 103 -7.67 6.99 18.61
C TYR A 103 -7.37 7.73 19.92
N GLU A 104 -8.37 8.45 20.44
CA GLU A 104 -8.24 9.21 21.69
C GLU A 104 -7.86 8.31 22.87
N GLY A 105 -7.02 8.86 23.76
CA GLY A 105 -6.65 8.21 25.01
C GLY A 105 -7.78 8.22 26.04
N GLY A 106 -7.85 7.19 26.88
CA GLY A 106 -8.85 7.03 27.92
C GLY A 106 -8.29 7.10 29.35
N LYS A 107 -9.17 6.98 30.35
CA LYS A 107 -8.79 6.83 31.77
C LYS A 107 -8.07 5.48 31.95
N GLY A 108 -6.74 5.51 31.84
CA GLY A 108 -5.88 4.33 31.92
C GLY A 108 -4.82 4.26 30.83
N ASN A 109 -5.00 4.96 29.70
CA ASN A 109 -3.95 5.18 28.69
C ASN A 109 -4.14 6.57 28.06
N PRO A 110 -3.45 7.61 28.58
CA PRO A 110 -3.61 8.98 28.09
C PRO A 110 -2.92 9.22 26.74
N PHE A 111 -2.12 8.27 26.24
CA PHE A 111 -1.32 8.45 25.02
C PHE A 111 -2.08 8.10 23.73
N GLY A 112 -3.30 7.56 23.85
CA GLY A 112 -4.10 7.09 22.73
C GLY A 112 -3.75 5.67 22.29
N HIS A 113 -4.40 5.25 21.21
CA HIS A 113 -4.21 3.95 20.57
C HIS A 113 -3.92 4.15 19.08
N LEU A 114 -3.15 3.23 18.49
CA LEU A 114 -2.81 3.28 17.07
C LEU A 114 -3.25 1.98 16.39
N GLY A 115 -4.11 2.12 15.39
CA GLY A 115 -4.57 1.02 14.56
C GLY A 115 -4.02 1.13 13.15
N SER A 116 -3.95 -0.01 12.44
CA SER A 116 -3.74 -0.01 11.00
C SER A 116 -4.67 -0.97 10.25
N ALA A 117 -4.98 -0.64 9.00
CA ALA A 117 -5.75 -1.50 8.07
C ALA A 117 -5.41 -1.19 6.61
N VAL A 118 -5.53 -2.21 5.77
CA VAL A 118 -5.40 -2.09 4.32
C VAL A 118 -6.76 -1.73 3.71
N ASN A 119 -6.80 -0.67 2.91
CA ASN A 119 -7.95 -0.25 2.10
C ASN A 119 -9.24 -0.02 2.91
N SER A 120 -9.14 0.28 4.20
CA SER A 120 -10.27 0.38 5.11
C SER A 120 -9.94 1.17 6.38
N ASP A 121 -10.97 1.78 6.98
CA ASP A 121 -10.88 2.43 8.30
C ASP A 121 -11.12 1.44 9.46
N ASN A 122 -11.40 0.17 9.15
CA ASN A 122 -11.57 -0.88 10.15
C ASN A 122 -10.20 -1.39 10.62
N THR A 123 -9.48 -0.53 11.35
CA THR A 123 -8.15 -0.84 11.83
C THR A 123 -8.17 -1.86 12.96
N ARG A 124 -7.01 -2.47 13.20
CA ARG A 124 -6.75 -3.35 14.33
C ARG A 124 -5.44 -2.93 14.98
N GLY A 125 -5.34 -3.15 16.29
CA GLY A 125 -4.14 -2.88 17.05
C GLY A 125 -4.10 -3.65 18.36
N LEU A 126 -2.96 -3.56 19.05
CA LEU A 126 -2.74 -4.16 20.37
C LEU A 126 -3.21 -3.21 21.48
N TYR A 127 -4.21 -3.66 22.23
CA TYR A 127 -4.79 -2.97 23.37
C TYR A 127 -4.19 -3.44 24.68
N LEU A 128 -4.15 -2.53 25.67
CA LEU A 128 -3.97 -2.90 27.06
C LEU A 128 -5.27 -3.55 27.55
N LYS A 129 -5.16 -4.72 28.19
CA LYS A 129 -6.31 -5.42 28.79
C LYS A 129 -6.83 -4.66 30.00
N ASP A 130 -8.14 -4.66 30.21
CA ASP A 130 -8.76 -4.00 31.36
C ASP A 130 -8.16 -4.49 32.68
N GLY A 131 -7.82 -3.55 33.57
CA GLY A 131 -7.17 -3.83 34.85
C GLY A 131 -5.67 -4.14 34.78
N SER A 132 -5.07 -4.21 33.59
CA SER A 132 -3.62 -4.39 33.43
C SER A 132 -2.85 -3.07 33.52
N SER A 133 -1.58 -3.14 33.89
CA SER A 133 -0.67 -1.99 33.88
C SER A 133 -0.10 -1.76 32.48
N MET A 134 -0.08 -0.50 32.03
CA MET A 134 0.58 -0.12 30.76
C MET A 134 2.10 -0.34 30.77
N TRP A 135 2.71 -0.42 31.95
CA TRP A 135 4.15 -0.63 32.15
C TRP A 135 4.53 -2.11 32.27
N GLY A 136 3.63 -3.01 31.86
CA GLY A 136 3.81 -4.46 31.95
C GLY A 136 2.53 -5.12 32.44
N GLY A 137 1.84 -5.81 31.54
CA GLY A 137 0.58 -6.49 31.84
C GLY A 137 0.06 -7.29 30.66
N GLY A 138 -1.23 -7.63 30.69
CA GLY A 138 -1.91 -8.29 29.58
C GLY A 138 -2.36 -7.31 28.51
N GLY A 139 -2.39 -7.78 27.27
CA GLY A 139 -2.93 -7.09 26.13
C GLY A 139 -3.72 -8.02 25.21
N GLU A 140 -4.46 -7.41 24.30
CA GLU A 140 -5.33 -8.11 23.35
C GLU A 140 -5.28 -7.43 21.98
N ILE A 141 -5.20 -8.20 20.90
CA ILE A 141 -5.37 -7.65 19.54
C ILE A 141 -6.84 -7.71 19.17
N ARG A 142 -7.43 -6.56 18.87
CA ARG A 142 -8.84 -6.47 18.50
C ARG A 142 -9.10 -5.36 17.48
N PRO A 143 -10.26 -5.38 16.78
CA PRO A 143 -10.69 -4.28 15.93
C PRO A 143 -10.96 -3.00 16.71
N ASP A 144 -10.71 -1.85 16.09
CA ASP A 144 -10.83 -0.52 16.69
C ASP A 144 -12.27 0.05 16.61
N VAL A 145 -13.25 -0.80 16.84
CA VAL A 145 -14.67 -0.46 16.72
C VAL A 145 -15.17 0.35 17.93
N GLY A 146 -15.88 1.44 17.68
CA GLY A 146 -16.47 2.30 18.71
C GLY A 146 -15.50 3.28 19.39
N SER A 147 -14.20 3.19 19.09
CA SER A 147 -13.19 4.16 19.55
C SER A 147 -13.28 5.47 18.75
N LYS A 148 -13.13 6.61 19.42
CA LYS A 148 -13.14 7.92 18.76
C LYS A 148 -11.80 8.20 18.09
N ALA A 149 -11.80 8.21 16.75
CA ALA A 149 -10.62 8.59 15.98
C ALA A 149 -10.28 10.07 16.21
N SER A 150 -9.00 10.35 16.44
CA SER A 150 -8.44 11.67 16.69
C SER A 150 -7.58 12.19 15.55
N ASP A 151 -6.94 11.29 14.80
CA ASP A 151 -6.04 11.63 13.70
C ASP A 151 -5.92 10.44 12.73
N LYS A 152 -5.56 10.69 11.47
CA LYS A 152 -5.47 9.68 10.42
C LYS A 152 -4.36 10.03 9.43
N VAL A 153 -3.56 9.02 9.10
CA VAL A 153 -2.57 9.06 8.02
C VAL A 153 -2.90 7.96 7.02
N ILE A 154 -2.91 8.32 5.74
CA ILE A 154 -3.07 7.38 4.63
C ILE A 154 -1.73 7.29 3.89
N ILE A 155 -1.18 6.09 3.79
CA ILE A 155 0.06 5.80 3.08
C ILE A 155 -0.31 5.07 1.79
N LYS A 156 0.14 5.60 0.64
CA LYS A 156 -0.09 4.94 -0.64
C LYS A 156 0.80 3.72 -0.77
N THR A 157 0.20 2.57 -1.04
CA THR A 157 0.89 1.27 -1.12
C THR A 157 0.73 0.64 -2.51
N THR A 158 1.56 -0.35 -2.81
CA THR A 158 1.43 -1.20 -4.00
C THR A 158 0.58 -2.43 -3.70
N PRO A 159 0.02 -3.12 -4.72
CA PRO A 159 -0.72 -4.38 -4.49
C PRO A 159 0.03 -5.42 -3.69
N GLU A 160 1.34 -5.50 -3.92
CA GLU A 160 2.18 -6.46 -3.23
C GLU A 160 2.37 -6.06 -1.76
N GLN A 161 2.55 -4.77 -1.47
CA GLN A 161 2.61 -4.27 -0.10
C GLN A 161 1.28 -4.49 0.63
N ASP A 162 0.13 -4.24 -0.01
CA ASP A 162 -1.19 -4.53 0.55
C ASP A 162 -1.33 -6.01 0.91
N ARG A 163 -0.94 -6.90 0.00
CA ARG A 163 -0.97 -8.35 0.22
C ARG A 163 -0.10 -8.78 1.41
N ILE A 164 1.12 -8.24 1.49
CA ILE A 164 2.05 -8.54 2.58
C ILE A 164 1.52 -7.99 3.91
N TYR A 165 1.03 -6.75 3.94
CA TYR A 165 0.51 -6.12 5.15
C TYR A 165 -0.79 -6.79 5.63
N GLN A 166 -1.68 -7.15 4.71
CA GLN A 166 -2.90 -7.87 5.03
C GLN A 166 -2.57 -9.25 5.61
N ASN A 167 -1.63 -9.99 5.01
CA ASN A 167 -1.16 -11.25 5.56
C ASN A 167 -0.55 -11.07 6.95
N TYR A 168 0.18 -9.99 7.19
CA TYR A 168 0.67 -9.65 8.53
C TYR A 168 -0.50 -9.47 9.53
N LEU A 169 -1.50 -8.66 9.19
CA LEU A 169 -2.69 -8.43 10.03
C LEU A 169 -3.51 -9.70 10.30
N ASP A 170 -3.60 -10.59 9.31
CA ASP A 170 -4.35 -11.85 9.41
C ASP A 170 -3.65 -12.87 10.31
N ASN A 171 -2.31 -12.80 10.41
CA ASN A 171 -1.49 -13.66 11.25
C ASN A 171 -1.16 -13.07 12.63
N LEU A 172 -1.68 -11.87 12.95
CA LEU A 172 -1.58 -11.35 14.31
C LEU A 172 -2.30 -12.29 15.27
N ASP A 173 -1.63 -12.65 16.37
CA ASP A 173 -2.26 -13.46 17.40
C ASP A 173 -3.40 -12.67 18.04
N VAL A 174 -4.63 -13.13 17.83
CA VAL A 174 -5.83 -12.52 18.40
C VAL A 174 -6.16 -13.04 19.79
N SER A 175 -5.26 -13.80 20.40
CA SER A 175 -5.40 -14.26 21.78
C SER A 175 -5.53 -13.07 22.75
N HIS A 176 -6.35 -13.26 23.79
CA HIS A 176 -6.67 -12.22 24.77
C HIS A 176 -5.64 -12.10 25.92
N ASP A 177 -4.46 -12.74 25.79
CA ASP A 177 -3.42 -12.79 26.83
C ASP A 177 -2.02 -12.59 26.24
N LEU A 178 -1.88 -11.58 25.38
CA LEU A 178 -0.58 -11.16 24.88
C LEU A 178 0.16 -10.35 25.95
N PRO A 179 1.50 -10.44 26.02
CA PRO A 179 2.25 -9.49 26.82
C PRO A 179 2.02 -8.07 26.27
N TYR A 180 1.83 -7.09 27.15
CA TYR A 180 1.71 -5.69 26.81
C TYR A 180 2.72 -4.87 27.59
N HIS A 181 3.42 -3.98 26.89
CA HIS A 181 4.27 -2.98 27.50
C HIS A 181 4.37 -1.75 26.61
N ILE A 182 4.01 -0.58 27.13
CA ILE A 182 3.84 0.65 26.34
C ILE A 182 5.09 1.11 25.58
N VAL A 183 6.29 0.70 26.01
CA VAL A 183 7.56 1.13 25.42
C VAL A 183 8.04 0.23 24.29
N ASN A 184 7.76 -1.07 24.33
CA ASN A 184 8.42 -2.07 23.48
C ASN A 184 7.53 -3.24 23.07
N ASN A 185 6.25 -3.25 23.48
CA ASN A 185 5.27 -4.21 23.01
C ASN A 185 3.84 -3.65 23.12
N SER A 186 3.50 -2.77 22.19
CA SER A 186 2.29 -1.95 22.20
C SER A 186 1.68 -1.85 20.79
N CYS A 187 0.55 -1.12 20.67
CA CYS A 187 -0.05 -0.78 19.39
C CYS A 187 0.94 -0.13 18.39
N VAL A 188 1.92 0.63 18.90
CA VAL A 188 2.94 1.27 18.07
C VAL A 188 3.91 0.24 17.50
N ASP A 189 4.27 -0.79 18.27
CA ASP A 189 5.17 -1.85 17.81
C ASP A 189 4.49 -2.75 16.76
N VAL A 190 3.19 -2.99 16.91
CA VAL A 190 2.39 -3.70 15.90
C VAL A 190 2.38 -2.93 14.58
N VAL A 191 2.10 -1.63 14.59
CA VAL A 191 2.10 -0.84 13.36
C VAL A 191 3.52 -0.70 12.78
N ARG A 192 4.55 -0.49 13.62
CA ARG A 192 5.95 -0.41 13.18
C ARG A 192 6.39 -1.70 12.49
N THR A 193 6.07 -2.85 13.07
CA THR A 193 6.41 -4.16 12.49
C THR A 193 5.71 -4.36 11.15
N GLY A 194 4.42 -4.01 11.06
CA GLY A 194 3.65 -4.05 9.82
C GLY A 194 4.27 -3.18 8.72
N LEU A 195 4.68 -1.96 9.06
CA LEU A 195 5.36 -1.05 8.13
C LEU A 195 6.71 -1.62 7.68
N GLY A 196 7.46 -2.22 8.60
CA GLY A 196 8.75 -2.86 8.32
C GLY A 196 8.64 -4.00 7.29
N VAL A 197 7.61 -4.86 7.40
CA VAL A 197 7.43 -5.98 6.46
C VAL A 197 7.11 -5.54 5.03
N ILE A 198 6.56 -4.33 4.84
CA ILE A 198 6.33 -3.73 3.52
C ILE A 198 7.44 -2.78 3.06
N GLY A 199 8.55 -2.74 3.80
CA GLY A 199 9.75 -1.96 3.46
C GLY A 199 9.68 -0.49 3.86
N ILE A 200 8.75 -0.10 4.74
CA ILE A 200 8.68 1.26 5.30
C ILE A 200 9.36 1.28 6.66
N SER A 201 10.47 2.01 6.75
CA SER A 201 11.20 2.18 8.01
C SER A 201 10.73 3.44 8.73
N VAL A 202 10.46 3.31 10.02
CA VAL A 202 10.12 4.42 10.92
C VAL A 202 11.01 4.39 12.15
N GLN A 203 11.13 5.51 12.85
CA GLN A 203 11.90 5.62 14.08
C GLN A 203 11.33 4.70 15.17
N ASP A 204 12.23 4.28 16.05
CA ASP A 204 11.86 3.54 17.25
C ASP A 204 11.28 4.48 18.32
N VAL A 205 10.05 4.93 18.07
CA VAL A 205 9.27 5.75 18.99
C VAL A 205 8.17 4.91 19.61
N TRP A 206 7.97 4.98 20.92
CA TRP A 206 6.90 4.24 21.60
C TRP A 206 5.57 5.00 21.68
N ARG A 207 5.58 6.32 21.45
CA ARG A 207 4.39 7.16 21.57
C ARG A 207 3.59 7.19 20.26
N PRO A 208 2.27 6.86 20.28
CA PRO A 208 1.41 6.90 19.09
C PRO A 208 1.49 8.23 18.33
N GLY A 209 1.34 9.36 19.04
CA GLY A 209 1.38 10.69 18.41
C GLY A 209 2.73 11.05 17.78
N LYS A 210 3.85 10.53 18.31
CA LYS A 210 5.17 10.73 17.67
C LYS A 210 5.26 9.93 16.37
N MET A 211 4.78 8.69 16.38
CA MET A 211 4.74 7.88 15.15
C MET A 211 3.83 8.53 14.11
N MET A 212 2.65 9.01 14.48
CA MET A 212 1.76 9.73 13.56
C MET A 212 2.45 10.92 12.90
N ASN A 213 3.18 11.73 13.66
CA ASN A 213 3.93 12.87 13.11
C ASN A 213 5.02 12.42 12.12
N GLU A 214 5.71 11.33 12.39
CA GLU A 214 6.68 10.77 11.45
C GLU A 214 5.98 10.23 10.20
N LEU A 215 4.88 9.49 10.34
CA LEU A 215 4.15 8.91 9.22
C LEU A 215 3.63 9.95 8.23
N ARG A 216 3.48 11.22 8.64
CA ARG A 216 3.15 12.33 7.74
C ARG A 216 4.16 12.54 6.62
N GLN A 217 5.41 12.11 6.78
CA GLN A 217 6.39 12.13 5.69
C GLN A 217 6.07 11.11 4.58
N TYR A 218 5.30 10.07 4.91
CA TYR A 218 4.79 9.06 3.99
C TYR A 218 3.35 9.33 3.55
N ALA A 219 2.66 10.26 4.22
CA ALA A 219 1.33 10.72 3.85
C ALA A 219 1.40 11.55 2.56
N GLN A 220 0.39 11.38 1.70
CA GLN A 220 0.24 12.16 0.47
C GLN A 220 -1.16 12.75 0.35
#